data_AF-A0A957C803-F1
#
_entry.id   AF-A0A957C803-F1
#
_cell.length_a   1.000
_cell.length_b   1.000
_cell.length_c   1.000
_cell.angle_alpha   90.00
_cell.angle_beta   90.00
_cell.angle_gamma   90.00
#
_symmetry.space_group_name_H-M   'P 1'
#
loop_
_entity.id
_entity.type
_entity.pdbx_description
1 polymer ?
#
loop_
_entity_poly.entity_id
_entity_poly.type
_entity_poly.pdbx_seq_one_letter_code
_entity_poly.pdbx_strand_id
1 'polypeptide(L)'
;MWDFAQGTLCQRERAAFLVSQASGWDLIPPTILREGEHGLGSVQLFITHDPDAHYFTFEGEPRFREALQKTVLLDSIINNADRKAGHVLVEEKDGDDRLWLIDHGICFHTEYKLRTVIWEFAGEPIPEQLLADLEKLSGKLATNQDGIRTDLLKLLAQAEVGALQRRISQVLNQGIFISPGSGRHYPWPPV
;
A
#
# COMPACT_ATOMS: atom_id res chain seq x y z
N MET A 1 19.70 3.18 6.20
CA MET A 1 18.58 2.22 6.13
C MET A 1 19.20 0.85 5.91
N TRP A 2 19.11 -0.05 6.90
CA TRP A 2 19.75 -1.37 6.87
C TRP A 2 18.73 -2.50 6.66
N ASP A 3 17.44 -2.14 6.57
CA ASP A 3 16.32 -3.08 6.54
C ASP A 3 16.10 -3.74 5.16
N PHE A 4 16.75 -3.23 4.10
CA PHE A 4 16.60 -3.71 2.73
C PHE A 4 17.94 -3.80 2.01
N ALA A 5 18.04 -4.75 1.08
CA ALA A 5 19.21 -4.86 0.20
C ALA A 5 19.40 -3.55 -0.60
N GLN A 6 20.65 -3.12 -0.73
CA GLN A 6 20.99 -1.88 -1.44
C GLN A 6 20.45 -1.91 -2.88
N GLY A 7 19.85 -0.80 -3.33
CA GLY A 7 19.34 -0.67 -4.70
C GLY A 7 17.98 -1.32 -4.97
N THR A 8 17.30 -1.87 -3.96
CA THR A 8 16.04 -2.62 -4.16
C THR A 8 14.77 -1.82 -3.81
N LEU A 9 14.86 -0.55 -3.41
CA LEU A 9 13.67 0.24 -3.03
C LEU A 9 12.74 0.50 -4.25
N CYS A 10 13.30 0.72 -5.44
CA CYS A 10 12.51 0.88 -6.66
C CYS A 10 11.66 -0.36 -7.00
N GLN A 11 12.14 -1.56 -6.65
CA GLN A 11 11.40 -2.81 -6.84
C GLN A 11 10.16 -2.86 -5.93
N ARG A 12 10.24 -2.26 -4.73
CA ARG A 12 9.11 -2.17 -3.78
C ARG A 12 8.02 -1.24 -4.28
N GLU A 13 8.38 -0.13 -4.89
CA GLU A 13 7.42 0.75 -5.58
C GLU A 13 6.65 -0.01 -6.66
N ARG A 14 7.37 -0.75 -7.52
CA ARG A 14 6.74 -1.58 -8.54
C ARG A 14 5.89 -2.70 -7.94
N ALA A 15 6.36 -3.36 -6.88
CA ALA A 15 5.63 -4.43 -6.22
C ALA A 15 4.33 -3.93 -5.56
N ALA A 16 4.37 -2.75 -4.92
CA ALA A 16 3.19 -2.11 -4.33
C ALA A 16 2.15 -1.79 -5.41
N PHE A 17 2.56 -1.19 -6.53
CA PHE A 17 1.69 -0.97 -7.68
C PHE A 17 1.02 -2.26 -8.16
N LEU A 18 1.79 -3.34 -8.33
CA LEU A 18 1.25 -4.64 -8.76
C LEU A 18 0.23 -5.22 -7.77
N VAL A 19 0.47 -5.09 -6.47
CA VAL A 19 -0.50 -5.53 -5.44
C VAL A 19 -1.78 -4.69 -5.50
N SER A 20 -1.66 -3.37 -5.60
CA SER A 20 -2.82 -2.48 -5.71
C SER A 20 -3.65 -2.72 -6.97
N GLN A 21 -3.00 -3.07 -8.09
CA GLN A 21 -3.69 -3.43 -9.32
C GLN A 21 -4.35 -4.81 -9.19
N ALA A 22 -3.66 -5.79 -8.62
CA ALA A 22 -4.17 -7.15 -8.46
C ALA A 22 -5.36 -7.23 -7.50
N SER A 23 -5.47 -6.32 -6.53
CA SER A 23 -6.65 -6.18 -5.66
C SER A 23 -7.85 -5.51 -6.35
N GLY A 24 -7.63 -4.81 -7.47
CA GLY A 24 -8.65 -4.01 -8.14
C GLY A 24 -8.94 -2.68 -7.45
N TRP A 25 -8.06 -2.23 -6.54
CA TRP A 25 -8.24 -0.95 -5.84
C TRP A 25 -7.61 0.23 -6.58
N ASP A 26 -6.60 -0.03 -7.41
CA ASP A 26 -5.96 0.95 -8.29
C ASP A 26 -5.58 2.28 -7.59
N LEU A 27 -5.07 2.20 -6.36
CA LEU A 27 -4.69 3.34 -5.53
C LEU A 27 -3.29 3.89 -5.84
N ILE A 28 -2.41 3.08 -6.44
CA ILE A 28 -1.02 3.48 -6.71
C ILE A 28 -0.89 3.86 -8.19
N PRO A 29 -0.31 5.03 -8.53
CA PRO A 29 -0.12 5.42 -9.92
C PRO A 29 0.72 4.38 -10.70
N PRO A 30 0.48 4.22 -12.01
CA PRO A 30 1.28 3.34 -12.85
C PRO A 30 2.77 3.51 -12.63
N THR A 31 3.42 2.44 -12.17
CA THR A 31 4.83 2.46 -11.78
C THR A 31 5.58 1.38 -12.55
N ILE A 32 6.61 1.72 -13.30
CA ILE A 32 7.45 0.78 -14.06
C ILE A 32 8.91 0.84 -13.62
N LEU A 33 9.69 -0.18 -13.95
CA LEU A 33 11.15 -0.15 -13.76
C LEU A 33 11.84 0.23 -15.07
N ARG A 34 12.89 1.06 -14.97
CA ARG A 34 13.72 1.52 -16.08
C ARG A 34 15.19 1.59 -15.65
N GLU A 35 16.08 1.18 -16.55
CA GLU A 35 17.51 1.44 -16.40
C GLU A 35 17.78 2.91 -16.77
N GLY A 36 18.58 3.59 -15.94
CA GLY A 36 19.06 4.94 -16.18
C GLY A 36 20.57 5.07 -15.91
N GLU A 37 21.09 6.29 -15.95
CA GLU A 37 22.53 6.57 -15.77
C GLU A 37 23.10 6.07 -14.42
N HIS A 38 22.24 5.96 -13.41
CA HIS A 38 22.60 5.51 -12.07
C HIS A 38 22.09 4.08 -11.74
N GLY A 39 21.72 3.31 -12.76
CA GLY A 39 21.18 1.96 -12.64
C GLY A 39 19.65 1.89 -12.62
N LEU A 40 19.13 0.77 -12.13
CA LEU A 40 17.70 0.47 -12.14
C LEU A 40 16.92 1.38 -11.17
N GLY A 41 15.93 2.10 -11.70
CA GLY A 41 15.03 2.95 -10.96
C GLY A 41 13.55 2.68 -11.28
N SER A 42 12.65 3.24 -10.47
CA SER A 42 11.21 3.24 -10.73
C SER A 42 10.80 4.56 -11.37
N VAL A 43 9.96 4.48 -12.41
CA VAL A 43 9.30 5.63 -13.04
C VAL A 43 7.82 5.51 -12.76
N GLN A 44 7.24 6.50 -12.09
CA GLN A 44 5.85 6.54 -11.70
C GLN A 44 5.12 7.66 -12.45
N LEU A 45 3.88 7.41 -12.86
CA LEU A 45 3.02 8.42 -13.47
C LEU A 45 2.86 9.61 -12.52
N PHE A 46 3.12 10.82 -13.01
CA PHE A 46 2.89 12.04 -12.25
C PHE A 46 1.40 12.33 -12.15
N ILE A 47 0.93 12.56 -10.92
CA ILE A 47 -0.45 12.94 -10.62
C ILE A 47 -0.50 14.43 -10.36
N THR A 48 -1.31 15.15 -11.14
CA THR A 48 -1.62 16.55 -10.84
C THR A 48 -2.50 16.59 -9.59
N HIS A 49 -2.04 17.30 -8.57
CA HIS A 49 -2.70 17.43 -7.27
C HIS A 49 -2.45 18.82 -6.70
N ASP A 50 -3.25 19.22 -5.72
CA ASP A 50 -2.96 20.37 -4.88
C ASP A 50 -1.81 20.03 -3.91
N PRO A 51 -0.64 20.69 -4.00
CA PRO A 51 0.50 20.41 -3.12
C PRO A 51 0.25 20.75 -1.65
N ASP A 52 -0.76 21.57 -1.34
CA ASP A 52 -1.14 21.92 0.03
C ASP A 52 -2.16 20.92 0.62
N ALA A 53 -2.77 20.07 -0.21
CA ALA A 53 -3.69 19.02 0.23
C ALA A 53 -2.93 17.78 0.72
N HIS A 54 -3.32 17.26 1.88
CA HIS A 54 -2.75 16.04 2.48
C HIS A 54 -3.77 15.39 3.40
N TYR A 55 -3.56 14.15 3.86
CA TYR A 55 -4.54 13.42 4.70
C TYR A 55 -5.25 14.28 5.77
N PHE A 56 -4.51 15.05 6.57
CA PHE A 56 -5.11 15.88 7.63
C PHE A 56 -5.97 17.06 7.14
N THR A 57 -5.96 17.42 5.84
CA THR A 57 -6.84 18.47 5.30
C THR A 57 -8.23 17.96 4.94
N PHE A 58 -8.38 16.65 4.74
CA PHE A 58 -9.63 16.02 4.31
C PHE A 58 -10.04 14.81 5.17
N GLU A 59 -9.35 14.55 6.28
CA GLU A 59 -9.70 13.48 7.21
C GLU A 59 -11.15 13.62 7.70
N GLY A 60 -11.87 12.50 7.79
CA GLY A 60 -13.27 12.48 8.17
C GLY A 60 -14.27 12.90 7.08
N GLU A 61 -13.81 13.34 5.89
CA GLU A 61 -14.72 13.62 4.79
C GLU A 61 -15.38 12.34 4.24
N PRO A 62 -16.73 12.23 4.22
CA PRO A 62 -17.41 10.99 3.83
C PRO A 62 -17.08 10.51 2.41
N ARG A 63 -16.78 11.42 1.48
CA ARG A 63 -16.44 11.09 0.08
C ARG A 63 -15.16 10.25 -0.03
N PHE A 64 -14.23 10.38 0.91
CA PHE A 64 -12.95 9.67 0.87
C PHE A 64 -12.91 8.40 1.72
N ARG A 65 -13.97 8.13 2.51
CA ARG A 65 -13.99 7.03 3.48
C ARG A 65 -13.63 5.68 2.87
N GLU A 66 -14.24 5.30 1.76
CA GLU A 66 -13.97 4.00 1.12
C GLU A 66 -12.52 3.92 0.59
N ALA A 67 -12.02 4.98 -0.03
CA ALA A 67 -10.65 5.03 -0.55
C ALA A 67 -9.60 4.98 0.58
N LEU A 68 -9.88 5.64 1.72
CA LEU A 68 -9.05 5.58 2.92
C LEU A 68 -9.08 4.20 3.58
N GLN A 69 -10.24 3.52 3.61
CA GLN A 69 -10.33 2.13 4.06
C GLN A 69 -9.47 1.20 3.20
N LYS A 70 -9.53 1.32 1.87
CA LYS A 70 -8.65 0.57 0.95
C LYS A 70 -7.18 0.91 1.19
N THR A 71 -6.86 2.17 1.46
CA THR A 71 -5.49 2.63 1.78
C THR A 71 -4.95 1.93 3.03
N VAL A 72 -5.70 1.94 4.13
CA VAL A 72 -5.29 1.29 5.39
C VAL A 72 -5.13 -0.21 5.22
N LEU A 73 -6.02 -0.87 4.48
CA LEU A 73 -5.88 -2.30 4.18
C LEU A 73 -4.64 -2.58 3.34
N LEU A 74 -4.40 -1.77 2.30
CA LEU A 74 -3.24 -1.92 1.43
C LEU A 74 -1.95 -1.77 2.25
N ASP A 75 -1.82 -0.69 3.01
CA ASP A 75 -0.65 -0.45 3.87
C ASP A 75 -0.44 -1.57 4.89
N SER A 76 -1.51 -2.11 5.46
CA SER A 76 -1.45 -3.24 6.39
C SER A 76 -0.88 -4.50 5.72
N ILE A 77 -1.40 -4.89 4.55
CA ILE A 77 -0.97 -6.12 3.87
C ILE A 77 0.44 -6.00 3.27
N ILE A 78 0.80 -4.83 2.73
CA ILE A 78 2.16 -4.58 2.23
C ILE A 78 3.12 -4.22 3.35
N ASN A 79 2.64 -3.98 4.58
CA ASN A 79 3.43 -3.58 5.73
C ASN A 79 4.23 -2.28 5.44
N ASN A 80 3.52 -1.25 4.98
CA ASN A 80 4.11 0.06 4.68
C ASN A 80 4.64 0.69 5.97
N ALA A 81 5.94 0.94 6.00
CA ALA A 81 6.58 1.46 7.18
C ALA A 81 6.71 2.99 7.17
N ASP A 82 6.10 3.74 6.25
CA ASP A 82 6.28 5.20 6.26
C ASP A 82 5.12 5.99 5.61
N ARG A 83 3.86 5.59 5.84
CA ARG A 83 2.70 6.34 5.32
C ARG A 83 2.53 7.67 6.05
N LYS A 84 3.05 8.75 5.47
CA LYS A 84 2.82 10.15 5.90
C LYS A 84 1.57 10.74 5.26
N ALA A 85 1.09 11.86 5.80
CA ALA A 85 -0.10 12.55 5.30
C ALA A 85 0.07 13.04 3.86
N GLY A 86 1.25 13.57 3.51
CA GLY A 86 1.56 14.03 2.15
C GLY A 86 1.73 12.91 1.12
N HIS A 87 1.68 11.64 1.55
CA HIS A 87 1.76 10.49 0.63
C HIS A 87 0.40 10.08 0.07
N VAL A 88 -0.68 10.79 0.43
CA VAL A 88 -2.04 10.58 -0.07
C VAL A 88 -2.43 11.81 -0.87
N LEU A 89 -2.40 11.68 -2.19
CA LEU A 89 -2.68 12.77 -3.12
C LEU A 89 -4.16 12.77 -3.48
N VAL A 90 -4.75 13.96 -3.57
CA VAL A 90 -6.10 14.16 -4.12
C VAL A 90 -5.94 14.66 -5.55
N GLU A 91 -6.39 13.84 -6.51
CA GLU A 91 -6.59 14.29 -7.88
C GLU A 91 -8.02 14.79 -8.00
N GLU A 92 -8.19 16.11 -7.99
CA GLU A 92 -9.49 16.74 -8.20
C GLU A 92 -9.92 16.57 -9.66
N LYS A 93 -11.10 15.99 -9.86
CA LYS A 93 -11.78 15.91 -11.15
C LYS A 93 -13.22 16.27 -10.90
N ASP A 94 -13.78 17.16 -11.71
CA ASP A 94 -15.15 17.68 -11.54
C ASP A 94 -16.18 16.55 -11.27
N GLY A 95 -16.48 16.30 -9.98
CA GLY A 95 -17.43 15.29 -9.51
C GLY A 95 -16.90 13.85 -9.31
N ASP A 96 -15.60 13.58 -9.48
CA ASP A 96 -14.99 12.24 -9.32
C ASP A 96 -13.55 12.34 -8.74
N ASP A 97 -13.44 12.96 -7.55
CA ASP A 97 -12.16 13.08 -6.86
C ASP A 97 -11.56 11.70 -6.55
N ARG A 98 -10.27 11.55 -6.83
CA ARG A 98 -9.58 10.27 -6.66
C ARG A 98 -8.39 10.41 -5.73
N LEU A 99 -8.26 9.47 -4.79
CA LEU A 99 -7.05 9.32 -3.99
C LEU A 99 -6.00 8.51 -4.73
N TRP A 100 -4.76 8.98 -4.68
CA TRP A 100 -3.58 8.28 -5.14
C TRP A 100 -2.56 8.15 -4.00
N LEU A 101 -1.87 7.02 -3.94
CA LEU A 101 -0.85 6.73 -2.95
C LEU A 101 0.53 6.75 -3.60
N ILE A 102 1.47 7.40 -2.94
CA ILE A 102 2.88 7.44 -3.33
C ILE A 102 3.78 6.95 -2.18
N ASP A 103 5.08 6.83 -2.45
CA ASP A 103 6.14 6.46 -1.51
C ASP A 103 5.91 5.09 -0.81
N HIS A 104 6.23 4.02 -1.55
CA HIS A 104 6.16 2.63 -1.11
C HIS A 104 7.54 1.95 -1.11
N GLY A 105 8.62 2.73 -1.15
CA GLY A 105 9.99 2.23 -1.12
C GLY A 105 10.31 1.44 0.16
N ILE A 106 9.58 1.69 1.25
CA ILE A 106 9.79 1.10 2.59
C ILE A 106 8.63 0.16 2.95
N CYS A 107 8.36 -0.81 2.09
CA CYS A 107 7.30 -1.82 2.23
C CYS A 107 7.85 -3.26 2.20
N PHE A 108 6.95 -4.22 2.45
CA PHE A 108 7.12 -5.67 2.32
C PHE A 108 8.06 -6.36 3.30
N HIS A 109 8.58 -5.63 4.29
CA HIS A 109 9.40 -6.22 5.35
C HIS A 109 8.70 -7.44 5.99
N THR A 110 9.48 -8.46 6.33
CA THR A 110 8.98 -9.74 6.86
C THR A 110 8.48 -9.62 8.30
N GLU A 111 9.17 -8.84 9.12
CA GLU A 111 8.70 -8.40 10.44
C GLU A 111 7.71 -7.24 10.30
N TYR A 112 6.79 -7.13 11.27
CA TYR A 112 5.87 -6.00 11.36
C TYR A 112 6.60 -4.67 11.52
N LYS A 113 6.32 -3.71 10.62
CA LYS A 113 6.91 -2.37 10.59
C LYS A 113 5.86 -1.28 10.25
N LEU A 114 4.57 -1.63 10.16
CA LEU A 114 3.51 -0.72 9.75
C LEU A 114 3.57 0.59 10.55
N ARG A 115 3.72 1.70 9.82
CA ARG A 115 3.65 3.05 10.36
C ARG A 115 2.80 3.89 9.43
N THR A 116 1.70 4.41 9.94
CA THR A 116 0.75 5.22 9.18
C THR A 116 0.21 6.36 10.04
N VAL A 117 -0.25 7.42 9.39
CA VAL A 117 -1.04 8.48 10.03
C VAL A 117 -2.55 8.18 10.04
N ILE A 118 -3.01 7.21 9.24
CA ILE A 118 -4.43 6.91 9.02
C ILE A 118 -4.87 5.79 9.98
N TRP A 119 -5.15 6.15 11.23
CA TRP A 119 -5.62 5.20 12.26
C TRP A 119 -7.13 5.27 12.54
N GLU A 120 -7.87 6.09 11.79
CA GLU A 120 -9.29 6.36 12.06
C GLU A 120 -10.20 5.12 12.05
N PHE A 121 -9.83 4.05 11.32
CA PHE A 121 -10.61 2.82 11.24
C PHE A 121 -10.17 1.74 12.24
N ALA A 122 -9.18 2.00 13.09
CA ALA A 122 -8.58 0.97 13.96
C ALA A 122 -9.63 0.21 14.77
N GLY A 123 -9.67 -1.12 14.61
CA GLY A 123 -10.61 -2.00 15.31
C GLY A 123 -12.03 -2.00 14.76
N GLU A 124 -12.35 -1.18 13.75
CA GLU A 124 -13.63 -1.25 13.05
C GLU A 124 -13.73 -2.55 12.21
N PRO A 125 -14.95 -3.08 12.00
CA PRO A 125 -15.17 -4.16 11.04
C PRO A 125 -14.79 -3.75 9.62
N ILE A 126 -14.12 -4.65 8.89
CA ILE A 126 -13.83 -4.44 7.47
C ILE A 126 -15.10 -4.71 6.66
N PRO A 127 -15.52 -3.82 5.74
CA PRO A 127 -16.63 -4.07 4.85
C PRO A 127 -16.49 -5.39 4.07
N GLU A 128 -17.59 -6.15 3.96
CA GLU A 128 -17.61 -7.48 3.31
C GLU A 128 -17.03 -7.44 1.89
N GLN A 129 -17.31 -6.38 1.14
CA GLN A 129 -16.77 -6.21 -0.21
C GLN A 129 -15.23 -6.14 -0.24
N LEU A 130 -14.61 -5.45 0.74
CA LEU A 130 -13.15 -5.35 0.83
C LEU A 130 -12.51 -6.67 1.28
N LEU A 131 -13.20 -7.44 2.14
CA LEU A 131 -12.79 -8.81 2.47
C LEU A 131 -12.84 -9.70 1.23
N ALA A 132 -13.91 -9.64 0.45
CA ALA A 132 -14.03 -10.41 -0.80
C ALA A 132 -12.94 -10.06 -1.82
N ASP A 133 -12.52 -8.79 -1.90
CA ASP A 133 -11.40 -8.37 -2.76
C ASP A 133 -10.06 -8.94 -2.26
N LEU A 134 -9.84 -8.97 -0.94
CA LEU A 134 -8.67 -9.60 -0.33
C LEU A 134 -8.65 -11.12 -0.53
N GLU A 135 -9.80 -11.80 -0.48
CA GLU A 135 -9.91 -13.23 -0.78
C GLU A 135 -9.49 -13.53 -2.23
N LYS A 136 -9.96 -12.72 -3.19
CA LYS A 136 -9.55 -12.82 -4.60
C LYS A 136 -8.05 -12.62 -4.75
N LEU A 137 -7.48 -11.59 -4.12
CA LEU A 137 -6.03 -11.34 -4.13
C LEU A 137 -5.25 -12.51 -3.52
N SER A 138 -5.72 -13.05 -2.40
CA SER A 138 -5.12 -14.22 -1.74
C SER A 138 -5.10 -15.44 -2.68
N GLY A 139 -6.22 -15.71 -3.36
CA GLY A 139 -6.35 -16.78 -4.35
C GLY A 139 -5.36 -16.63 -5.50
N LYS A 140 -5.26 -15.42 -6.08
CA LYS A 140 -4.29 -15.08 -7.13
C LYS A 140 -2.84 -15.34 -6.69
N LEU A 141 -2.48 -14.94 -5.47
CA LEU A 141 -1.14 -15.17 -4.90
C LEU A 141 -0.86 -16.64 -4.57
N ALA A 142 -1.89 -17.45 -4.28
CA ALA A 142 -1.76 -18.86 -3.95
C ALA A 142 -1.59 -19.76 -5.19
N THR A 143 -2.39 -19.53 -6.23
CA THR A 143 -2.38 -20.37 -7.45
C THR A 143 -1.48 -19.80 -8.55
N ASN A 144 -1.14 -18.51 -8.47
CA ASN A 144 -0.44 -17.75 -9.52
C ASN A 144 -1.19 -17.75 -10.87
N GLN A 145 -2.52 -17.84 -10.85
CA GLN A 145 -3.34 -17.94 -12.07
C GLN A 145 -3.14 -16.75 -13.03
N ASP A 146 -2.95 -15.56 -12.48
CA ASP A 146 -2.76 -14.29 -13.19
C ASP A 146 -1.29 -13.84 -13.27
N GLY A 147 -0.35 -14.68 -12.81
CA GLY A 147 1.10 -14.40 -12.88
C GLY A 147 1.64 -13.44 -11.82
N ILE A 148 0.78 -12.85 -10.98
CA ILE A 148 1.18 -11.85 -9.98
C ILE A 148 2.23 -12.38 -8.99
N ARG A 149 2.10 -13.64 -8.53
CA ARG A 149 3.06 -14.24 -7.60
C ARG A 149 4.43 -14.34 -8.25
N THR A 150 4.48 -14.79 -9.51
CA THR A 150 5.74 -14.85 -10.28
C THR A 150 6.35 -13.46 -10.45
N ASP A 151 5.55 -12.45 -10.75
CA ASP A 151 6.05 -11.09 -10.93
C ASP A 151 6.56 -10.48 -9.61
N LEU A 152 5.87 -10.72 -8.50
CA LEU A 152 6.36 -10.31 -7.18
C LEU A 152 7.65 -11.03 -6.79
N LEU A 153 7.81 -12.32 -7.12
CA LEU A 153 9.05 -13.07 -6.84
C LEU A 153 10.26 -12.60 -7.67
N LYS A 154 10.06 -11.83 -8.75
CA LYS A 154 11.15 -11.14 -9.46
C LYS A 154 11.60 -9.86 -8.75
N LEU A 155 10.76 -9.31 -7.87
CA LEU A 155 10.95 -8.00 -7.22
C LEU A 155 11.26 -8.10 -5.73
N LEU A 156 10.75 -9.15 -5.08
CA LEU A 156 10.79 -9.36 -3.64
C LEU A 156 11.36 -10.75 -3.33
N ALA A 157 11.98 -10.90 -2.16
CA ALA A 157 12.40 -12.19 -1.67
C ALA A 157 11.20 -13.12 -1.41
N GLN A 158 11.40 -14.44 -1.52
CA GLN A 158 10.36 -15.43 -1.25
C GLN A 158 9.75 -15.27 0.17
N ALA A 159 10.57 -14.90 1.15
CA ALA A 159 10.11 -14.66 2.52
C ALA A 159 9.19 -13.43 2.63
N GLU A 160 9.43 -12.37 1.85
CA GLU A 160 8.62 -11.15 1.80
C GLU A 160 7.24 -11.44 1.17
N VAL A 161 7.22 -12.17 0.04
CA VAL A 161 5.96 -12.62 -0.60
C VAL A 161 5.18 -13.55 0.34
N GLY A 162 5.87 -14.46 1.04
CA GLY A 162 5.24 -15.31 2.06
C GLY A 162 4.67 -14.50 3.23
N ALA A 163 5.34 -13.42 3.64
CA ALA A 163 4.85 -12.53 4.69
C ALA A 163 3.61 -11.73 4.25
N LEU A 164 3.57 -11.25 3.01
CA LEU A 164 2.39 -10.64 2.40
C LEU A 164 1.18 -11.58 2.46
N GLN A 165 1.32 -12.83 2.00
CA GLN A 165 0.24 -13.81 2.05
C GLN A 165 -0.25 -14.07 3.48
N ARG A 166 0.67 -14.22 4.44
CA ARG A 166 0.31 -14.40 5.86
C ARG A 166 -0.48 -13.21 6.41
N ARG A 167 -0.08 -11.97 6.08
CA ARG A 167 -0.81 -10.76 6.50
C ARG A 167 -2.21 -10.70 5.91
N ILE A 168 -2.37 -11.04 4.62
CA ILE A 168 -3.71 -11.14 4.00
C ILE A 168 -4.57 -12.18 4.75
N SER A 169 -4.04 -13.37 5.01
CA SER A 169 -4.78 -14.39 5.78
C SER A 169 -5.14 -13.94 7.19
N GLN A 170 -4.26 -13.19 7.87
CA GLN A 170 -4.55 -12.63 9.20
C GLN A 170 -5.69 -11.62 9.15
N VAL A 171 -5.69 -10.71 8.19
CA VAL A 171 -6.77 -9.73 7.99
C VAL A 171 -8.10 -10.43 7.72
N LEU A 172 -8.11 -11.42 6.82
CA LEU A 172 -9.32 -12.21 6.51
C LEU A 172 -9.87 -12.96 7.72
N ASN A 173 -8.99 -13.57 8.53
CA ASN A 173 -9.39 -14.29 9.74
C ASN A 173 -9.93 -13.38 10.85
N GLN A 174 -9.41 -12.16 10.95
CA GLN A 174 -9.81 -11.21 12.00
C GLN A 174 -11.05 -10.40 11.61
N GLY A 175 -11.19 -10.03 10.33
CA GLY A 175 -12.33 -9.25 9.83
C GLY A 175 -12.41 -7.81 10.35
N ILE A 176 -11.34 -7.30 10.97
CA ILE A 176 -11.26 -5.94 11.53
C ILE A 176 -9.98 -5.23 11.07
N PHE A 177 -10.02 -3.91 10.98
CA PHE A 177 -8.85 -3.10 10.69
C PHE A 177 -7.84 -3.21 11.84
N ILE A 178 -6.55 -3.28 11.47
CA ILE A 178 -5.46 -3.40 12.44
C ILE A 178 -5.42 -2.20 13.39
N SER A 179 -5.30 -2.47 14.68
CA SER A 179 -5.08 -1.44 15.70
C SER A 179 -3.59 -1.20 15.94
N PRO A 180 -3.18 0.02 16.34
CA PRO A 180 -1.79 0.29 16.67
C PRO A 180 -1.35 -0.57 17.87
N GLY A 181 -0.26 -1.31 17.70
CA GLY A 181 0.34 -2.12 18.75
C GLY A 181 1.28 -1.32 19.66
N SER A 182 1.99 -2.03 20.53
CA SER A 182 3.08 -1.44 21.32
C SER A 182 4.23 -0.98 20.41
N GLY A 183 4.84 0.16 20.74
CA GLY A 183 5.97 0.71 19.98
C GLY A 183 5.55 1.79 18.99
N ARG A 184 6.42 2.11 18.03
CA ARG A 184 6.22 3.22 17.10
C ARG A 184 5.35 2.80 15.91
N HIS A 185 4.17 3.41 15.81
CA HIS A 185 3.17 3.16 14.78
C HIS A 185 2.85 4.40 13.93
N TYR A 186 3.51 5.53 14.20
CA TYR A 186 3.47 6.73 13.36
C TYR A 186 4.79 6.92 12.59
N PRO A 187 4.73 7.39 11.33
CA PRO A 187 5.93 7.82 10.59
C PRO A 187 6.52 9.09 11.23
N TRP A 188 7.71 9.48 10.81
CA TRP A 188 8.29 10.77 11.21
C TRP A 188 9.10 11.36 10.05
N PRO A 189 8.87 12.64 9.67
CA PRO A 189 7.75 13.48 10.13
C PRO A 189 6.37 12.91 9.76
N PRO A 190 5.26 13.42 10.35
CA PRO A 190 3.91 12.95 10.02
C PRO A 190 3.37 13.49 8.69
N VAL A 191 3.90 14.62 8.19
CA VAL A 191 3.63 15.20 6.86
C VAL A 191 4.90 15.08 6.03
#